data_AF-A0A853MBF5-F1
#
_entry.id   AF-A0A853MBF5-F1
#
_cell.length_a   1.000
_cell.length_b   1.000
_cell.length_c   1.000
_cell.angle_alpha   90.00
_cell.angle_beta   90.00
_cell.angle_gamma   90.00
#
_symmetry.space_group_name_H-M   'P 1'
#
loop_
_entity.id
_entity.type
_entity.pdbx_description
1 polymer ?
#
loop_
_entity_poly.entity_id
_entity_poly.type
_entity_poly.pdbx_seq_one_letter_code
_entity_poly.pdbx_strand_id
1 'polypeptide(L)'
;MYKFKFTSGKISLVLDKPLVGGYEIAYTNTVERGMSGAPLLNIYGEVVGINGLSGDPLWKTHDLYQDGKNLEPELEKIVLSSSMAVRMRGQWGK
;
A
#
# COMPACT_ATOMS: atom_id res chain seq x y z
N MET A 1 2.08 -27.56 9.28
CA MET A 1 1.05 -27.04 8.35
C MET A 1 0.95 -25.54 8.56
N TYR A 2 1.18 -24.72 7.55
CA TYR A 2 1.07 -23.26 7.69
C TYR A 2 -0.39 -22.84 7.55
N LYS A 3 -0.84 -21.89 8.39
CA LYS A 3 -2.19 -21.31 8.34
C LYS A 3 -2.08 -19.87 7.88
N PHE A 4 -2.55 -19.60 6.67
CA PHE A 4 -2.62 -18.24 6.14
C PHE A 4 -3.89 -17.53 6.61
N LYS A 5 -3.79 -16.24 6.93
CA LYS A 5 -4.92 -15.35 7.21
C LYS A 5 -5.05 -14.41 6.01
N PHE A 6 -6.18 -14.50 5.31
CA PHE A 6 -6.51 -13.55 4.25
C PHE A 6 -7.54 -12.56 4.76
N THR A 7 -7.41 -11.31 4.33
CA THR A 7 -8.38 -10.25 4.57
C THR A 7 -8.84 -9.69 3.24
N SER A 8 -10.06 -9.17 3.19
CA SER A 8 -10.61 -8.53 2.00
C SER A 8 -10.76 -7.03 2.25
N GLY A 9 -10.54 -6.24 1.21
CA GLY A 9 -10.71 -4.80 1.24
C GLY A 9 -10.68 -4.23 -0.17
N LYS A 10 -10.43 -2.93 -0.28
CA LYS A 10 -10.44 -2.20 -1.55
C LYS A 10 -9.15 -1.41 -1.72
N ILE A 11 -8.75 -1.23 -2.98
CA ILE A 11 -7.75 -0.21 -3.33
C ILE A 11 -8.45 1.15 -3.24
N SER A 12 -7.93 2.01 -2.37
CA SER A 12 -8.44 3.36 -2.15
C SER A 12 -7.87 4.35 -3.16
N LEU A 13 -6.60 4.17 -3.52
CA LEU A 13 -5.86 5.04 -4.43
C LEU A 13 -4.66 4.28 -5.01
N VAL A 14 -4.32 4.56 -6.28
CA VAL A 14 -3.04 4.20 -6.88
C VAL A 14 -2.36 5.49 -7.31
N LEU A 15 -1.17 5.75 -6.78
CA LEU A 15 -0.41 6.94 -7.11
C LEU A 15 0.29 6.77 -8.46
N ASP A 16 0.37 7.86 -9.22
CA ASP A 16 1.11 7.89 -10.50
C ASP A 16 2.63 7.83 -10.30
N LYS A 17 3.10 8.19 -9.09
CA LYS A 17 4.50 8.15 -8.69
C LYS A 17 4.63 7.51 -7.30
N PRO A 18 5.74 6.81 -7.02
CA PRO A 18 5.96 6.22 -5.71
C PRO A 18 6.30 7.27 -4.64
N LEU A 19 5.78 7.06 -3.43
CA LEU A 19 6.28 7.70 -2.22
C LEU A 19 7.71 7.21 -1.91
N VAL A 20 8.38 7.82 -0.92
CA VAL A 20 9.63 7.28 -0.38
C VAL A 20 9.42 5.82 0.06
N GLY A 21 10.37 4.94 -0.30
CA GLY A 21 10.23 3.50 -0.08
C GLY A 21 9.48 2.74 -1.18
N GLY A 22 9.00 3.41 -2.24
CA GLY A 22 8.43 2.75 -3.42
C GLY A 22 6.92 2.48 -3.32
N TYR A 23 6.23 3.07 -2.34
CA TYR A 23 4.81 2.82 -2.09
C TYR A 23 3.93 3.55 -3.09
N GLU A 24 2.97 2.83 -3.68
CA GLU A 24 2.11 3.35 -4.75
C GLU A 24 0.64 2.97 -4.55
N ILE A 25 0.35 1.88 -3.84
CA ILE A 25 -1.02 1.39 -3.65
C ILE A 25 -1.47 1.67 -2.22
N ALA A 26 -2.51 2.47 -2.07
CA ALA A 26 -3.25 2.65 -0.82
C ALA A 26 -4.44 1.68 -0.77
N TYR A 27 -4.63 0.98 0.34
CA TYR A 27 -5.71 0.00 0.48
C TYR A 27 -6.27 -0.07 1.92
N THR A 28 -7.50 -0.56 2.03
CA THR A 28 -8.31 -0.45 3.27
C THR A 28 -8.06 -1.55 4.30
N ASN A 29 -7.29 -2.59 3.98
CA ASN A 29 -7.09 -3.70 4.91
C ASN A 29 -6.22 -3.23 6.07
N THR A 30 -6.58 -3.65 7.28
CA THR A 30 -5.75 -3.43 8.47
C THR A 30 -4.45 -4.23 8.36
N VAL A 31 -3.31 -3.55 8.49
CA VAL A 31 -1.99 -4.16 8.55
C VAL A 31 -1.53 -4.24 10.00
N GLU A 32 -1.33 -5.47 10.47
CA GLU A 32 -0.81 -5.78 11.80
C GLU A 32 0.72 -5.94 11.76
N ARG A 33 1.38 -5.84 12.91
CA ARG A 33 2.83 -6.09 13.02
C ARG A 33 3.16 -7.51 12.51
N GLY A 34 4.25 -7.61 11.75
CA GLY A 34 4.68 -8.87 11.15
C GLY A 34 4.06 -9.19 9.79
N MET A 35 3.16 -8.34 9.27
CA MET A 35 2.61 -8.48 7.91
C MET A 35 3.45 -7.82 6.82
N SER A 36 4.56 -7.15 7.15
CA SER A 36 5.47 -6.56 6.16
C SER A 36 6.01 -7.64 5.21
N GLY A 37 6.01 -7.36 3.92
CA GLY A 37 6.38 -8.32 2.88
C GLY A 37 5.25 -9.25 2.42
N ALA A 38 4.07 -9.21 3.07
CA ALA A 38 2.94 -10.02 2.65
C ALA A 38 2.42 -9.61 1.25
N PRO A 39 1.94 -10.58 0.44
CA PRO A 39 1.38 -10.28 -0.87
C PRO A 39 0.02 -9.60 -0.75
N LEU A 40 -0.16 -8.51 -1.50
CA LEU A 40 -1.47 -7.95 -1.80
C LEU A 40 -2.01 -8.67 -3.04
N LEU A 41 -3.14 -9.35 -2.89
CA LEU A 41 -3.74 -10.17 -3.95
C LEU A 41 -4.96 -9.46 -4.56
N ASN A 42 -5.14 -9.61 -5.87
CA ASN A 42 -6.43 -9.31 -6.50
C ASN A 42 -7.42 -10.46 -6.31
N ILE A 43 -8.64 -10.31 -6.85
CA ILE A 43 -9.71 -11.31 -6.73
C ILE A 43 -9.40 -12.65 -7.42
N TYR A 44 -8.40 -12.69 -8.30
CA TYR A 44 -7.94 -13.90 -9.00
C TYR A 44 -6.78 -14.60 -8.26
N GLY A 45 -6.32 -14.04 -7.14
CA GLY A 45 -5.17 -14.56 -6.39
C GLY A 45 -3.80 -14.15 -6.95
N GLU A 46 -3.76 -13.17 -7.85
CA GLU A 46 -2.51 -12.65 -8.42
C GLU A 46 -1.90 -11.56 -7.52
N VAL A 47 -0.57 -11.52 -7.40
CA VAL A 47 0.15 -10.57 -6.55
C VAL A 47 0.25 -9.20 -7.19
N VAL A 48 -0.60 -8.26 -6.82
CA VAL A 48 -0.58 -6.89 -7.38
C VAL A 48 0.33 -5.92 -6.62
N GLY A 49 0.77 -6.29 -5.42
CA GLY A 49 1.68 -5.47 -4.62
C GLY A 49 2.27 -6.21 -3.42
N ILE A 50 3.23 -5.57 -2.76
CA ILE A 50 3.88 -6.06 -1.54
C ILE A 50 3.60 -5.08 -0.41
N ASN A 51 2.93 -5.54 0.66
CA ASN A 51 2.62 -4.72 1.82
C ASN A 51 3.89 -4.27 2.55
N GLY A 52 3.95 -3.01 2.98
CA GLY A 52 5.05 -2.52 3.81
C GLY A 52 4.69 -1.50 4.88
N LEU A 53 3.59 -0.74 4.74
CA LEU A 53 3.17 0.25 5.73
C LEU A 53 1.74 0.03 6.21
N SER A 54 1.52 0.27 7.50
CA SER A 54 0.19 0.36 8.09
C SER A 54 -0.29 1.81 8.10
N GLY A 55 -1.58 2.02 7.91
CA GLY A 55 -2.23 3.32 8.08
C GLY A 55 -2.36 3.66 9.56
N ASP A 56 -1.24 3.99 10.20
CA ASP A 56 -1.21 4.43 11.59
C ASP A 56 -0.48 5.79 11.71
N PRO A 57 -1.15 6.84 12.21
CA PRO A 57 -0.61 8.18 12.34
C PRO A 57 0.61 8.30 13.29
N LEU A 58 0.99 7.25 14.00
CA LEU A 58 2.22 7.21 14.80
C LEU A 58 3.49 6.99 13.97
N TRP A 59 3.38 6.51 12.72
CA TRP A 59 4.52 6.30 11.82
C TRP A 59 4.76 7.48 10.87
N LYS A 60 4.52 8.71 11.32
CA LYS A 60 4.76 9.96 10.58
C LYS A 60 6.22 10.04 10.09
N THR A 61 6.50 9.42 8.96
CA THR A 61 7.71 9.67 8.19
C THR A 61 7.38 10.79 7.22
N HIS A 62 8.06 11.91 7.44
CA HIS A 62 8.19 12.97 6.47
C HIS A 62 8.68 12.38 5.14
N ASP A 63 8.40 13.09 4.05
CA ASP A 63 8.89 12.84 2.69
C ASP A 63 7.93 12.01 1.83
N LEU A 64 6.91 12.71 1.34
CA LEU A 64 5.79 12.14 0.59
C LEU A 64 6.09 11.88 -0.88
N TYR A 65 7.27 12.19 -1.41
CA TYR A 65 7.72 11.66 -2.71
C TYR A 65 9.24 11.57 -2.77
N GLN A 66 9.75 10.58 -3.52
CA GLN A 66 11.19 10.47 -3.80
C GLN A 66 11.77 11.71 -4.50
N ASP A 67 10.91 12.55 -5.09
CA ASP A 67 11.29 13.80 -5.76
C ASP A 67 11.24 15.05 -4.85
N GLY A 68 10.94 14.88 -3.56
CA GLY A 68 10.92 15.95 -2.55
C GLY A 68 9.68 16.87 -2.61
N LYS A 69 8.68 16.55 -3.46
CA LYS A 69 7.41 17.28 -3.49
C LYS A 69 6.41 16.74 -2.47
N ASN A 70 5.48 17.59 -2.04
CA ASN A 70 4.39 17.18 -1.14
C ASN A 70 3.22 16.57 -1.92
N LEU A 71 2.47 15.67 -1.28
CA LEU A 71 1.17 15.23 -1.78
C LEU A 71 0.18 16.40 -1.81
N GLU A 72 -0.72 16.38 -2.79
CA GLU A 72 -1.93 17.20 -2.72
C GLU A 72 -2.70 16.85 -1.44
N PRO A 73 -3.24 17.85 -0.70
CA PRO A 73 -3.84 17.61 0.63
C PRO A 73 -4.93 16.53 0.66
N GLU A 74 -5.69 16.39 -0.43
CA GLU A 74 -6.73 15.38 -0.54
C GLU A 74 -6.15 13.95 -0.62
N LEU A 75 -5.07 13.77 -1.39
CA LEU A 75 -4.40 12.48 -1.52
C LEU A 75 -3.65 12.12 -0.24
N GLU A 76 -3.03 13.10 0.42
CA GLU A 76 -2.35 12.93 1.69
C GLU A 76 -3.30 12.33 2.74
N LYS A 77 -4.53 12.84 2.84
CA LYS A 77 -5.53 12.31 3.76
C LYS A 77 -5.86 10.84 3.51
N ILE A 78 -5.94 10.43 2.24
CA ILE A 78 -6.20 9.03 1.86
C ILE A 78 -5.00 8.15 2.22
N VAL A 79 -3.79 8.58 1.85
CA VAL A 79 -2.54 7.86 2.13
C VAL A 79 -2.35 7.67 3.63
N LEU A 80 -2.51 8.72 4.43
CA LEU A 80 -2.31 8.67 5.89
C LEU A 80 -3.35 7.81 6.62
N SER A 81 -4.52 7.60 6.01
CA SER A 81 -5.58 6.74 6.57
C SER A 81 -5.60 5.32 5.98
N SER A 82 -4.70 5.01 5.05
CA SER A 82 -4.62 3.72 4.36
C SER A 82 -3.36 2.96 4.70
N SER A 83 -3.41 1.65 4.54
CA SER A 83 -2.20 0.83 4.44
C SER A 83 -1.57 0.99 3.06
N MET A 84 -0.25 0.84 2.97
CA MET A 84 0.49 1.08 1.72
C MET A 84 1.28 -0.15 1.26
N ALA A 85 1.29 -0.34 -0.07
CA ALA A 85 2.03 -1.40 -0.74
C ALA A 85 2.88 -0.86 -1.90
N VAL A 86 4.03 -1.50 -2.11
CA VAL A 86 4.85 -1.33 -3.32
C VAL A 86 4.15 -2.06 -4.46
N ARG A 87 3.89 -1.37 -5.57
CA ARG A 87 3.18 -1.95 -6.71
C ARG A 87 4.09 -2.91 -7.47
N MET A 88 3.56 -4.06 -7.88
CA MET A 88 4.26 -4.93 -8.81
C MET A 88 4.12 -4.40 -10.24
N ARG A 89 5.25 -4.25 -10.94
CA ARG A 89 5.29 -3.76 -12.33
C ARG A 89 5.06 -4.92 -13.29
N GLY A 90 3.91 -4.92 -13.96
CA GLY A 90 3.44 -5.95 -14.89
C GLY A 90 2.00 -5.67 -15.30
N GLN A 91 1.54 -6.21 -16.42
CA GLN A 91 0.13 -6.12 -16.82
C GLN A 91 -0.66 -7.20 -16.07
N TRP A 92 -1.31 -6.80 -14.99
CA TRP A 92 -2.24 -7.64 -14.22
C TRP A 92 -3.60 -7.64 -14.93
N GLY A 93 -4.18 -8.81 -15.19
CA GLY A 93 -5.50 -8.92 -15.82
C GLY A 93 -5.56 -8.62 -17.33
N LYS A 94 -4.53 -9.04 -18.08
CA LYS A 94 -4.70 -9.30 -19.53
C LYS A 94 -5.28 -10.69 -19.75
#